data_AF-R7XUB1-F1
#
_entry.id   AF-R7XUB1-F1
#
_cell.length_a   1.000
_cell.length_b   1.000
_cell.length_c   1.000
_cell.angle_alpha   90.00
_cell.angle_beta   90.00
_cell.angle_gamma   90.00
#
_symmetry.space_group_name_H-M   'P 1'
#
loop_
_entity.id
_entity.type
_entity.pdbx_description
1 polymer ?
#
loop_
_entity_poly.entity_id
_entity_poly.type
_entity_poly.pdbx_seq_one_letter_code
_entity_poly.pdbx_strand_id
1 'polypeptide(L)'
;MTEGQHLVEFVEVMGRLRAECPWKAEQTHRSLARYILEESHETLEAIDTGDADHLREELGDLLLQIYFHAAIASEAGEFTIDDVAAGLTEKMRRRNPHVFEDEASDLTAEQVNDQWQRAKADEKQRSSVTDGLPPGLPALLYADKVLDRLSRLERPFARPSGQSDELGERLLDLVREARSEGIDPEQALRDAVRREIAAEQD
;
A
#
# COMPACT_ATOMS: atom_id res chain seq x y z
N MET A 1 14.50 -21.64 -16.90
CA MET A 1 13.25 -21.43 -16.16
C MET A 1 12.76 -20.04 -16.49
N THR A 2 11.50 -19.87 -16.87
CA THR A 2 10.90 -18.56 -17.13
C THR A 2 10.64 -17.85 -15.80
N GLU A 3 10.81 -16.53 -15.78
CA GLU A 3 10.47 -15.71 -14.63
C GLU A 3 9.01 -15.96 -14.20
N GLY A 4 8.78 -16.11 -12.89
CA GLY A 4 7.47 -16.43 -12.32
C GLY A 4 7.15 -17.92 -12.12
N GLN A 5 7.97 -18.86 -12.61
CA GLN A 5 7.70 -20.30 -12.41
C GLN A 5 7.65 -20.73 -10.94
N HIS A 6 8.49 -20.15 -10.08
CA HIS A 6 8.47 -20.45 -8.65
C HIS A 6 7.21 -19.94 -7.92
N LEU A 7 6.49 -18.94 -8.49
CA LEU A 7 5.20 -18.53 -7.92
C LEU A 7 4.14 -19.61 -8.12
N VAL A 8 4.16 -20.27 -9.28
CA VAL A 8 3.25 -21.40 -9.56
C VAL A 8 3.58 -22.59 -8.66
N GLU A 9 4.86 -22.93 -8.53
CA GLU A 9 5.32 -23.98 -7.61
C GLU A 9 4.93 -23.66 -6.15
N PHE A 10 5.08 -22.41 -5.73
CA PHE A 10 4.67 -21.96 -4.40
C PHE A 10 3.17 -22.18 -4.14
N VAL A 11 2.31 -21.87 -5.11
CA VAL A 11 0.85 -22.13 -5.02
C VAL A 11 0.58 -23.63 -4.81
N GLU A 12 1.25 -24.50 -5.56
CA GLU A 12 1.11 -25.95 -5.42
C GLU A 12 1.57 -26.45 -4.04
N VAL A 13 2.75 -26.02 -3.61
CA VAL A 13 3.33 -26.36 -2.30
C VAL A 13 2.41 -25.90 -1.18
N MET A 14 1.95 -24.66 -1.24
CA MET A 14 1.09 -24.11 -0.19
C MET A 14 -0.31 -24.72 -0.19
N GLY A 15 -0.86 -25.10 -1.35
CA GLY A 15 -2.10 -25.86 -1.44
C GLY A 15 -2.00 -27.19 -0.73
N ARG A 16 -0.90 -27.92 -0.95
CA ARG A 16 -0.61 -29.17 -0.24
C ARG A 16 -0.43 -28.95 1.25
N LEU A 17 0.34 -27.93 1.64
CA LEU A 17 0.56 -27.58 3.04
C LEU A 17 -0.74 -27.18 3.75
N ARG A 18 -1.64 -26.45 3.10
CA ARG A 18 -2.96 -26.11 3.63
C ARG A 18 -3.82 -27.36 3.84
N ALA A 19 -3.72 -28.34 2.95
CA ALA A 19 -4.48 -29.60 3.05
C ALA A 19 -3.91 -30.58 4.09
N GLU A 20 -2.58 -30.70 4.20
CA GLU A 20 -1.92 -31.76 4.99
C GLU A 20 -1.41 -31.29 6.35
N CYS A 21 -1.23 -29.99 6.59
CA CYS A 21 -0.72 -29.45 7.86
C CYS A 21 -1.88 -28.93 8.74
N PRO A 22 -2.15 -29.54 9.92
CA PRO A 22 -3.29 -29.15 10.77
C PRO A 22 -3.27 -27.68 11.18
N TRP A 23 -2.12 -27.15 11.57
CA TRP A 23 -1.99 -25.74 11.94
C TRP A 23 -2.35 -24.81 10.78
N LYS A 24 -1.95 -25.16 9.55
CA LYS A 24 -2.24 -24.35 8.36
C LYS A 24 -3.71 -24.46 8.00
N ALA A 25 -4.30 -25.64 8.09
CA ALA A 25 -5.73 -25.87 7.82
C ALA A 25 -6.64 -25.08 8.77
N GLU A 26 -6.26 -24.96 10.05
CA GLU A 26 -7.06 -24.25 11.07
C GLU A 26 -7.02 -22.71 10.95
N GLN A 27 -6.15 -22.15 10.11
CA GLN A 27 -6.05 -20.70 9.96
C GLN A 27 -7.30 -20.09 9.32
N THR A 28 -7.66 -18.90 9.82
CA THR A 28 -8.77 -18.06 9.33
C THR A 28 -8.23 -16.67 8.99
N HIS A 29 -9.00 -15.87 8.26
CA HIS A 29 -8.62 -14.47 8.00
C HIS A 29 -8.34 -13.70 9.29
N ARG A 30 -9.09 -14.00 10.37
CA ARG A 30 -8.94 -13.31 11.65
C ARG A 30 -7.69 -13.74 12.40
N SER A 31 -7.34 -15.03 12.39
CA SER A 31 -6.13 -15.51 13.07
C SER A 31 -4.84 -15.06 12.39
N LEU A 32 -4.91 -14.79 11.07
CA LEU A 32 -3.77 -14.35 10.27
C LEU A 32 -3.55 -12.83 10.23
N ALA A 33 -4.53 -12.03 10.69
CA ALA A 33 -4.46 -10.58 10.60
C ALA A 33 -3.23 -9.96 11.31
N ARG A 34 -2.72 -10.60 12.38
CA ARG A 34 -1.50 -10.15 13.06
C ARG A 34 -0.26 -10.32 12.19
N TYR A 35 -0.17 -11.41 11.43
CA TYR A 35 1.00 -11.72 10.63
C TYR A 35 1.10 -10.75 9.46
N ILE A 36 -0.01 -10.43 8.77
CA ILE A 36 -0.01 -9.36 7.76
C ILE A 36 0.56 -8.05 8.31
N LEU A 37 0.25 -7.70 9.56
CA LEU A 37 0.77 -6.48 10.18
C LEU A 37 2.27 -6.61 10.49
N GLU A 38 2.69 -7.74 11.06
CA GLU A 38 4.10 -8.07 11.34
C GLU A 38 4.94 -8.01 10.06
N GLU A 39 4.61 -8.83 9.05
CA GLU A 39 5.37 -8.89 7.78
C GLU A 39 5.38 -7.53 7.04
N SER A 40 4.30 -6.75 7.14
CA SER A 40 4.27 -5.40 6.52
C SER A 40 5.23 -4.44 7.19
N HIS A 41 5.42 -4.56 8.51
CA HIS A 41 6.34 -3.73 9.27
C HIS A 41 7.78 -4.21 9.13
N GLU A 42 8.03 -5.51 9.07
CA GLU A 42 9.35 -6.09 8.82
C GLU A 42 9.82 -5.78 7.38
N THR A 43 8.93 -5.90 6.39
CA THR A 43 9.20 -5.43 5.01
C THR A 43 9.58 -3.94 5.00
N LEU A 44 8.85 -3.11 5.76
CA LEU A 44 9.14 -1.67 5.85
C LEU A 44 10.49 -1.42 6.52
N GLU A 45 10.84 -2.16 7.57
CA GLU A 45 12.15 -2.10 8.22
C GLU A 45 13.29 -2.51 7.27
N ALA A 46 13.10 -3.55 6.47
CA ALA A 46 14.09 -3.98 5.48
C ALA A 46 14.33 -2.91 4.40
N ILE A 47 13.27 -2.26 3.90
CA ILE A 47 13.38 -1.11 2.97
C ILE A 47 14.20 0.00 3.62
N ASP A 48 13.84 0.31 4.85
CA ASP A 48 14.38 1.42 5.60
C ASP A 48 15.86 1.27 5.98
N THR A 49 16.30 0.03 6.20
CA THR A 49 17.70 -0.31 6.51
C THR A 49 18.54 -0.55 5.25
N GLY A 50 17.89 -0.70 4.08
CA GLY A 50 18.55 -1.01 2.82
C GLY A 50 19.09 -2.45 2.75
N ASP A 51 18.59 -3.35 3.60
CA ASP A 51 18.99 -4.76 3.61
C ASP A 51 18.23 -5.54 2.53
N ALA A 52 18.89 -5.80 1.42
CA ALA A 52 18.29 -6.47 0.27
C ALA A 52 17.96 -7.94 0.52
N ASP A 53 18.73 -8.63 1.37
CA ASP A 53 18.50 -10.05 1.67
C ASP A 53 17.30 -10.20 2.60
N HIS A 54 17.23 -9.36 3.65
CA HIS A 54 16.07 -9.27 4.53
C HIS A 54 14.83 -8.84 3.75
N LEU A 55 14.92 -7.85 2.86
CA LEU A 55 13.79 -7.42 2.04
C LEU A 55 13.22 -8.57 1.18
N ARG A 56 14.09 -9.43 0.64
CA ARG A 56 13.66 -10.59 -0.15
C ARG A 56 12.91 -11.63 0.71
N GLU A 57 13.34 -11.83 1.95
CA GLU A 57 12.69 -12.72 2.92
C GLU A 57 11.29 -12.19 3.27
N GLU A 58 11.20 -10.93 3.70
CA GLU A 58 9.96 -10.30 4.14
C GLU A 58 8.92 -10.16 3.01
N LEU A 59 9.35 -9.88 1.78
CA LEU A 59 8.46 -9.92 0.61
C LEU A 59 7.90 -11.34 0.36
N GLY A 60 8.67 -12.37 0.70
CA GLY A 60 8.23 -13.76 0.64
C GLY A 60 7.17 -14.07 1.70
N ASP A 61 7.36 -13.60 2.93
CA ASP A 61 6.40 -13.81 4.01
C ASP A 61 5.12 -12.99 3.82
N LEU A 62 5.23 -11.77 3.28
CA LEU A 62 4.04 -11.01 2.88
C LEU A 62 3.28 -11.70 1.73
N LEU A 63 3.97 -12.30 0.76
CA LEU A 63 3.37 -13.13 -0.28
C LEU A 63 2.68 -14.38 0.30
N LEU A 64 3.28 -15.01 1.31
CA LEU A 64 2.69 -16.11 2.06
C LEU A 64 1.34 -15.74 2.67
N GLN A 65 1.25 -14.55 3.28
CA GLN A 65 -0.01 -14.08 3.84
C GLN A 65 -1.07 -13.84 2.75
N ILE A 66 -0.70 -13.24 1.62
CA ILE A 66 -1.62 -13.05 0.48
C ILE A 66 -2.20 -14.41 0.03
N TYR A 67 -1.36 -15.43 -0.10
CA TYR A 67 -1.80 -16.76 -0.49
C TYR A 67 -2.76 -17.37 0.53
N PHE A 68 -2.47 -17.30 1.84
CA PHE A 68 -3.35 -17.88 2.85
C PHE A 68 -4.76 -17.30 2.78
N HIS A 69 -4.89 -15.99 2.61
CA HIS A 69 -6.19 -15.34 2.46
C HIS A 69 -6.91 -15.82 1.19
N ALA A 70 -6.21 -15.96 0.07
CA ALA A 70 -6.80 -16.51 -1.15
C ALA A 70 -7.23 -17.98 -1.01
N ALA A 71 -6.45 -18.81 -0.31
CA ALA A 71 -6.78 -20.21 -0.05
C ALA A 71 -8.03 -20.34 0.84
N ILE A 72 -8.12 -19.55 1.93
CA ILE A 72 -9.29 -19.53 2.81
C ILE A 72 -10.55 -19.11 2.03
N ALA A 73 -10.45 -18.08 1.18
CA ALA A 73 -11.57 -17.63 0.36
C ALA A 73 -11.98 -18.68 -0.68
N SER A 74 -11.01 -19.40 -1.25
CA SER A 74 -11.26 -20.46 -2.22
C SER A 74 -12.00 -21.65 -1.59
N GLU A 75 -11.66 -22.02 -0.36
CA GLU A 75 -12.36 -23.06 0.40
C GLU A 75 -13.82 -22.69 0.69
N ALA A 76 -14.11 -21.39 0.85
CA ALA A 76 -15.47 -20.85 1.00
C ALA A 76 -16.22 -20.67 -0.33
N GLY A 77 -15.57 -20.90 -1.48
CA GLY A 77 -16.14 -20.69 -2.81
C GLY A 77 -16.32 -19.21 -3.18
N GLU A 78 -15.53 -18.31 -2.59
CA GLU A 78 -15.63 -16.86 -2.78
C GLU A 78 -14.72 -16.36 -3.92
N PHE A 79 -13.41 -16.57 -3.80
CA PHE A 79 -12.41 -16.21 -4.81
C PHE A 79 -11.11 -17.00 -4.61
N THR A 80 -10.28 -17.05 -5.64
CA THR A 80 -8.99 -17.77 -5.69
C THR A 80 -7.81 -16.81 -5.78
N ILE A 81 -6.58 -17.34 -5.72
CA ILE A 81 -5.37 -16.54 -5.97
C ILE A 81 -5.33 -16.01 -7.41
N ASP A 82 -5.89 -16.77 -8.36
CA ASP A 82 -5.99 -16.36 -9.77
C ASP A 82 -6.96 -15.19 -9.93
N ASP A 83 -8.07 -15.17 -9.19
CA ASP A 83 -9.01 -14.04 -9.20
C ASP A 83 -8.36 -12.76 -8.63
N VAL A 84 -7.55 -12.90 -7.57
CA VAL A 84 -6.77 -11.79 -7.00
C VAL A 84 -5.78 -11.24 -8.04
N ALA A 85 -5.02 -12.12 -8.69
CA ALA A 85 -4.04 -11.75 -9.70
C ALA A 85 -4.69 -11.15 -10.96
N ALA A 86 -5.81 -11.71 -11.42
CA ALA A 86 -6.59 -11.21 -12.54
C ALA A 86 -7.14 -9.81 -12.26
N GLY A 87 -7.77 -9.61 -11.09
CA GLY A 87 -8.29 -8.31 -10.68
C GLY A 87 -7.20 -7.25 -10.54
N LEU A 88 -6.02 -7.62 -10.03
CA LEU A 88 -4.85 -6.72 -10.00
C LEU A 88 -4.38 -6.39 -11.41
N THR A 89 -4.24 -7.40 -12.28
CA THR A 89 -3.73 -7.26 -13.65
C THR A 89 -4.63 -6.37 -14.49
N GLU A 90 -5.94 -6.61 -14.46
CA GLU A 90 -6.92 -5.78 -15.18
C GLU A 90 -6.85 -4.32 -14.69
N LYS A 91 -6.79 -4.12 -13.36
CA LYS A 91 -6.64 -2.79 -12.75
C LYS A 91 -5.34 -2.11 -13.19
N MET A 92 -4.22 -2.83 -13.27
CA MET A 92 -2.95 -2.26 -13.74
C MET A 92 -3.01 -1.88 -15.21
N ARG A 93 -3.63 -2.69 -16.07
CA ARG A 93 -3.80 -2.36 -17.49
C ARG A 93 -4.67 -1.12 -17.67
N ARG A 94 -5.83 -1.10 -17.02
CA ARG A 94 -6.82 -0.03 -17.14
C ARG A 94 -6.33 1.32 -16.61
N ARG A 95 -5.43 1.33 -15.62
CA ARG A 95 -4.86 2.57 -15.06
C ARG A 95 -3.55 3.02 -15.71
N ASN A 96 -2.97 2.20 -16.59
CA ASN A 96 -1.76 2.55 -17.34
C ASN A 96 -1.98 2.36 -18.85
N PRO A 97 -3.02 2.98 -19.45
CA PRO A 97 -3.28 2.83 -20.88
C PRO A 97 -2.08 3.29 -21.72
N HIS A 98 -1.32 4.29 -21.27
CA HIS A 98 -0.10 4.78 -21.92
C HIS A 98 1.00 3.73 -22.11
N VAL A 99 0.99 2.62 -21.36
CA VAL A 99 1.94 1.50 -21.51
C VAL A 99 1.38 0.39 -22.41
N PHE A 100 0.07 0.19 -22.41
CA PHE A 100 -0.57 -1.01 -22.99
C PHE A 100 -1.43 -0.74 -24.22
N GLU A 101 -1.68 0.51 -24.57
CA GLU A 101 -2.36 0.92 -25.80
C GLU A 101 -1.32 1.37 -26.85
N ASP A 102 -1.64 1.22 -28.14
CA ASP A 102 -0.70 1.43 -29.25
C ASP A 102 -0.24 2.90 -29.42
N GLU A 103 -0.84 3.85 -28.70
CA GLU A 103 -0.36 5.23 -28.61
C GLU A 103 0.62 5.38 -27.44
N ALA A 104 1.87 5.02 -27.69
CA ALA A 104 2.97 5.36 -26.81
C ALA A 104 2.96 6.88 -26.58
N SER A 105 2.62 7.28 -25.36
CA SER A 105 2.58 8.68 -24.95
C SER A 105 3.79 8.94 -24.07
N ASP A 106 4.65 9.87 -24.50
CA ASP A 106 5.80 10.34 -23.73
C ASP A 106 5.33 11.21 -22.56
N LEU A 107 4.67 10.59 -21.58
CA LEU A 107 4.17 11.25 -20.38
C LEU A 107 5.28 11.42 -19.36
N THR A 108 5.31 12.57 -18.70
CA THR A 108 6.13 12.76 -17.49
C THR A 108 5.58 11.95 -16.32
N ALA A 109 6.41 11.67 -15.31
CA ALA A 109 5.96 10.98 -14.10
C ALA A 109 4.77 11.68 -13.40
N GLU A 110 4.74 13.01 -13.44
CA GLU A 110 3.62 13.82 -12.93
C GLU A 110 2.34 13.56 -13.73
N GLN A 111 2.42 13.56 -15.07
CA GLN A 111 1.27 13.28 -15.94
C GLN A 111 0.76 11.84 -15.79
N VAL A 112 1.67 10.86 -15.59
CA VAL A 112 1.31 9.47 -15.29
C VAL A 112 0.57 9.37 -13.95
N ASN A 113 1.07 10.03 -12.91
CA ASN A 113 0.39 10.06 -11.61
C ASN A 113 -1.00 10.71 -11.74
N ASP A 114 -1.12 11.84 -12.42
CA ASP A 114 -2.39 12.51 -12.67
C ASP A 114 -3.41 11.59 -13.36
N GLN A 115 -2.99 10.89 -14.42
CA GLN A 115 -3.83 9.93 -15.14
C GLN A 115 -4.27 8.78 -14.21
N TRP A 116 -3.33 8.21 -13.45
CA TRP A 116 -3.62 7.15 -12.49
C TRP A 116 -4.65 7.58 -11.44
N GLN A 117 -4.51 8.81 -10.93
CA GLN A 117 -5.42 9.36 -9.93
C GLN A 117 -6.82 9.64 -10.48
N ARG A 118 -6.93 10.10 -11.73
CA ARG A 118 -8.23 10.27 -12.43
C ARG A 118 -8.91 8.92 -12.61
N ALA A 119 -8.23 7.93 -13.17
CA ALA A 119 -8.78 6.58 -13.34
C ALA A 119 -9.23 5.97 -12.00
N LYS A 120 -8.46 6.20 -10.93
CA LYS A 120 -8.83 5.78 -9.57
C LYS A 120 -10.07 6.49 -9.02
N ALA A 121 -10.30 7.75 -9.39
CA ALA A 121 -11.48 8.51 -8.97
C ALA A 121 -12.73 8.02 -9.70
N ASP A 122 -12.65 7.76 -11.01
CA ASP A 122 -13.77 7.28 -11.83
C ASP A 122 -14.27 5.90 -11.36
N GLU A 123 -13.35 5.03 -10.94
CA GLU A 123 -13.67 3.71 -10.38
C GLU A 123 -14.32 3.76 -9.00
N LYS A 124 -13.88 4.71 -8.16
CA LYS A 124 -14.27 4.78 -6.76
C LYS A 124 -15.31 5.88 -6.61
N GLN A 125 -16.59 5.52 -6.71
CA GLN A 125 -17.73 6.37 -6.35
C GLN A 125 -17.76 6.67 -4.84
N ARG A 126 -16.80 7.46 -4.36
CA ARG A 126 -16.68 7.83 -2.94
C ARG A 126 -17.75 8.85 -2.59
N SER A 127 -18.39 8.65 -1.43
CA SER A 127 -19.33 9.60 -0.85
C SER A 127 -18.65 10.64 0.05
N SER A 128 -17.46 10.34 0.58
CA SER A 128 -16.69 11.21 1.46
C SER A 128 -15.17 11.18 1.22
N VAL A 129 -14.46 12.19 1.74
CA VAL A 129 -12.99 12.26 1.70
C VAL A 129 -12.31 11.19 2.54
N THR A 130 -12.99 10.61 3.53
CA THR A 130 -12.43 9.54 4.37
C THR A 130 -12.81 8.14 3.90
N ASP A 131 -13.72 8.01 2.91
CA ASP A 131 -14.20 6.72 2.44
C ASP A 131 -13.05 5.82 1.94
N GLY A 132 -12.94 4.64 2.56
CA GLY A 132 -11.89 3.66 2.27
C GLY A 132 -10.48 4.08 2.73
N LEU A 133 -10.36 5.00 3.70
CA LEU A 133 -9.13 5.15 4.49
C LEU A 133 -9.21 4.23 5.72
N PRO A 134 -8.24 3.31 5.91
CA PRO A 134 -8.17 2.53 7.13
C PRO A 134 -7.95 3.44 8.35
N PRO A 135 -8.68 3.23 9.47
CA PRO A 135 -8.48 4.02 10.68
C PRO A 135 -7.12 3.76 11.35
N GLY A 136 -6.47 2.62 11.06
CA GLY A 136 -5.14 2.28 11.58
C GLY A 136 -3.98 2.87 10.79
N LEU A 137 -4.21 3.78 9.84
CA LEU A 137 -3.10 4.45 9.15
C LEU A 137 -2.33 5.35 10.13
N PRO A 138 -0.99 5.39 10.02
CA PRO A 138 -0.18 6.40 10.70
C PRO A 138 -0.66 7.83 10.42
N ALA A 139 -0.46 8.72 11.39
CA ALA A 139 -1.08 10.06 11.37
C ALA A 139 -0.63 10.91 10.18
N LEU A 140 0.65 10.88 9.79
CA LEU A 140 1.16 11.68 8.68
C LEU A 140 0.68 11.13 7.34
N LEU A 141 0.72 9.80 7.16
CA LEU A 141 0.17 9.15 5.98
C LEU A 141 -1.35 9.34 5.86
N TYR A 142 -2.08 9.34 6.97
CA TYR A 142 -3.52 9.63 6.99
C TYR A 142 -3.78 11.09 6.58
N ALA A 143 -3.06 12.04 7.20
CA ALA A 143 -3.16 13.46 6.88
C ALA A 143 -2.84 13.73 5.40
N ASP A 144 -1.76 13.14 4.88
CA ASP A 144 -1.36 13.22 3.48
C ASP A 144 -2.51 12.80 2.54
N LYS A 145 -3.10 11.62 2.78
CA LYS A 145 -4.23 11.11 1.97
C LYS A 145 -5.48 11.95 2.07
N VAL A 146 -5.77 12.53 3.24
CA VAL A 146 -6.91 13.44 3.40
C VAL A 146 -6.68 14.74 2.62
N LEU A 147 -5.48 15.32 2.73
CA LEU A 147 -5.10 16.53 2.00
C LEU A 147 -5.11 16.32 0.48
N ASP A 148 -4.63 15.16 0.01
CA ASP A 148 -4.72 14.74 -1.39
C ASP A 148 -6.15 14.82 -1.90
N ARG A 149 -7.08 14.21 -1.17
CA ARG A 149 -8.48 14.15 -1.56
C ARG A 149 -9.16 15.51 -1.48
N LEU A 150 -8.82 16.32 -0.47
CA LEU A 150 -9.34 17.69 -0.34
C LEU A 150 -8.89 18.58 -1.49
N SER A 151 -7.64 18.47 -1.92
CA SER A 151 -7.09 19.27 -3.03
C SER A 151 -7.78 19.04 -4.38
N ARG A 152 -8.48 17.90 -4.52
CA ARG A 152 -9.16 17.48 -5.74
C ARG A 152 -10.66 17.77 -5.74
N LEU A 153 -11.20 18.32 -4.65
CA LEU A 153 -12.58 18.77 -4.63
C LEU A 153 -12.69 20.04 -5.50
N GLU A 154 -13.67 20.06 -6.40
CA GLU A 154 -13.93 21.23 -7.26
C GLU A 154 -14.36 22.47 -6.45
N ARG A 155 -14.85 22.26 -5.21
CA ARG A 155 -15.27 23.35 -4.34
C ARG A 155 -14.06 23.90 -3.57
N PRO A 156 -13.85 25.23 -3.55
CA PRO A 156 -12.79 25.84 -2.75
C PRO A 156 -12.94 25.45 -1.28
N PHE A 157 -11.95 24.73 -0.75
CA PHE A 157 -11.86 24.41 0.66
C PHE A 157 -11.18 25.58 1.37
N ALA A 158 -11.96 26.45 1.98
CA ALA A 158 -11.42 27.49 2.85
C ALA A 158 -10.81 26.80 4.09
N ARG A 159 -9.57 27.16 4.41
CA ARG A 159 -8.96 26.79 5.69
C ARG A 159 -9.93 27.22 6.80
N PRO A 160 -10.25 26.34 7.77
CA PRO A 160 -11.03 26.75 8.94
C PRO A 160 -10.46 28.06 9.49
N SER A 161 -11.30 29.08 9.64
CA SER A 161 -10.85 30.38 10.10
C SER A 161 -10.38 30.27 11.55
N GLY A 162 -9.15 30.70 11.80
CA GLY A 162 -8.45 30.51 13.07
C GLY A 162 -7.25 29.60 12.84
N GLN A 163 -6.17 30.16 12.32
CA GLN A 163 -4.85 29.53 12.51
C GLN A 163 -4.58 29.60 14.00
N SER A 164 -4.79 28.49 14.69
CA SER A 164 -4.29 28.33 16.05
C SER A 164 -2.80 27.99 15.92
N ASP A 165 -1.93 28.63 16.69
CA ASP A 165 -0.52 28.21 16.83
C ASP A 165 -0.39 26.85 17.56
N GLU A 166 -1.49 26.12 17.71
CA GLU A 166 -1.55 24.77 18.21
C GLU A 166 -0.66 23.82 17.40
N LEU A 167 -0.02 22.91 18.13
CA LEU A 167 0.94 21.97 17.57
C LEU A 167 0.33 21.13 16.43
N GLY A 168 -0.94 20.73 16.54
CA GLY A 168 -1.61 19.93 15.51
C GLY A 168 -1.73 20.63 14.16
N GLU A 169 -2.01 21.94 14.15
CA GLU A 169 -2.09 22.72 12.92
C GLU A 169 -0.71 22.89 12.27
N ARG A 170 0.31 23.13 13.10
CA ARG A 170 1.70 23.21 12.64
C ARG A 170 2.20 21.90 12.04
N LEU A 171 1.86 20.76 12.64
CA LEU A 171 2.15 19.44 12.08
C LEU A 171 1.44 19.23 10.74
N LEU A 172 0.18 19.63 10.63
CA LEU A 172 -0.58 19.52 9.38
C LEU A 172 -0.02 20.44 8.27
N ASP A 173 0.50 21.62 8.63
CA ASP A 173 1.17 22.51 7.68
C ASP A 173 2.47 21.90 7.14
N LEU A 174 3.27 21.22 7.98
CA LEU A 174 4.44 20.46 7.51
C LEU A 174 4.06 19.35 6.52
N VAL A 175 2.92 18.68 6.73
CA VAL A 175 2.40 17.67 5.77
C VAL A 175 2.03 18.35 4.44
N ARG A 176 1.45 19.56 4.46
CA ARG A 176 1.15 20.32 3.22
C ARG A 176 2.41 20.73 2.48
N GLU A 177 3.42 21.19 3.21
CA GLU A 177 4.73 21.55 2.67
C GLU A 177 5.38 20.35 1.98
N ALA A 178 5.51 19.22 2.68
CA ALA A 178 6.03 17.97 2.12
C ALA A 178 5.32 17.58 0.82
N ARG A 179 3.98 17.65 0.81
CA ARG A 179 3.19 17.38 -0.40
C ARG A 179 3.50 18.31 -1.57
N SER A 180 3.67 19.60 -1.31
CA SER A 180 3.99 20.58 -2.35
C SER A 180 5.36 20.34 -2.98
N GLU A 181 6.24 19.65 -2.26
CA GLU A 181 7.58 19.25 -2.69
C GLU A 181 7.63 17.81 -3.24
N GLY A 182 6.51 17.08 -3.24
CA GLY A 182 6.46 15.67 -3.67
C GLY A 182 7.12 14.70 -2.69
N ILE A 183 7.28 15.08 -1.42
CA ILE A 183 7.89 14.29 -0.36
C ILE A 183 6.80 13.51 0.39
N ASP A 184 7.05 12.22 0.68
CA ASP A 184 6.22 11.45 1.61
C ASP A 184 6.53 11.88 3.06
N PRO A 185 5.58 12.54 3.75
CA PRO A 185 5.82 13.05 5.09
C PRO A 185 6.01 11.95 6.14
N GLU A 186 5.39 10.77 5.95
CA GLU A 186 5.55 9.65 6.88
C GLU A 186 6.98 9.11 6.79
N GLN A 187 7.46 8.85 5.56
CA GLN A 187 8.81 8.36 5.34
C GLN A 187 9.87 9.40 5.77
N ALA A 188 9.65 10.69 5.47
CA ALA A 188 10.57 11.75 5.86
C ALA A 188 10.77 11.82 7.38
N LEU A 189 9.70 11.65 8.17
CA LEU A 189 9.82 11.59 9.63
C LEU A 189 10.50 10.30 10.10
N ARG A 190 10.19 9.14 9.50
CA ARG A 190 10.87 7.86 9.83
C ARG A 190 12.38 7.98 9.65
N ASP A 191 12.81 8.52 8.51
CA ASP A 191 14.24 8.73 8.23
C ASP A 191 14.89 9.70 9.22
N ALA A 192 14.19 10.77 9.60
CA ALA A 192 14.69 11.71 10.59
C ALA A 192 14.85 11.07 11.97
N VAL A 193 13.85 10.32 12.45
CA VAL A 193 13.91 9.60 13.73
C VAL A 193 15.06 8.59 13.74
N ARG A 194 15.30 7.88 12.63
CA ARG A 194 16.45 6.96 12.55
C ARG A 194 17.78 7.64 12.68
N ARG A 195 17.96 8.81 12.07
CA ARG A 195 19.21 9.58 12.22
C ARG A 195 19.45 9.98 13.66
N GLU A 196 18.40 10.35 14.41
CA GLU A 196 18.50 10.65 15.84
C GLU A 196 18.89 9.40 16.65
N ILE A 197 18.28 8.24 16.37
CA ILE A 197 18.62 6.97 17.05
C ILE A 197 20.05 6.56 16.75
N ALA A 198 20.49 6.65 15.50
CA ALA A 198 21.87 6.32 15.11
C ALA A 198 22.89 7.24 15.80
N ALA A 199 22.58 8.54 15.93
CA ALA A 199 23.44 9.51 16.61
C ALA A 199 23.58 9.27 18.13
N GLU A 200 22.66 8.53 18.77
CA GLU A 200 22.80 8.11 20.17
C GLU A 200 23.79 6.94 20.33
N GLN A 201 23.98 6.15 19.27
CA GLN A 201 24.77 4.91 19.31
C GLN A 201 26.26 5.13 18.99
N ASP A 202 26.65 6.32 18.52
CA ASP A 202 28.01 6.77 18.23
C ASP A 202 28.64 7.56 19.41
#